data_AF-A0A942SPP1-F1
#
_entry.id   AF-A0A942SPP1-F1
#
_cell.length_a   1.000
_cell.length_b   1.000
_cell.length_c   1.000
_cell.angle_alpha   90.00
_cell.angle_beta   90.00
_cell.angle_gamma   90.00
#
_symmetry.space_group_name_H-M   'P 1'
#
loop_
_entity.id
_entity.type
_entity.pdbx_description
1 polymer ?
#
loop_
_entity_poly.entity_id
_entity_poly.type
_entity_poly.pdbx_seq_one_letter_code
_entity_poly.pdbx_strand_id
1 'polypeptide(L)'
;MTWSKSEHILWNEIERWMNSFPSQEETDFQNLYGKWVDKAFSAIPVSLAEPFFEKLDSWMLHLHSLVQGLQIQDEARERILKSARAFDPSVYSMEDMRKLTIDQLSYIADRHISRHKLYSLVQGGMTGSGKSVFLTSDFLTLTFINLRSVQLTASTYGYDIRQPFEMITSLKVFHAASLPARLRAYAWNELTDEIENRNSKYFYEGIEQILDYRWLEEPFKQLLKVFFIRLIHNKNTAKKSSLSIALSACINYQFSRKVNQFAEKFYQYRFLVDKQKDE
;
A
#
# COMPACT_ATOMS: atom_id res chain seq x y z
N MET A 1 29.82 3.26 -3.54
CA MET A 1 30.15 3.42 -2.11
C MET A 1 29.58 2.26 -1.32
N THR A 2 30.42 1.33 -0.85
CA THR A 2 30.02 0.24 0.06
C THR A 2 28.98 0.67 1.11
N TRP A 3 27.87 -0.08 1.21
CA TRP A 3 26.82 0.16 2.21
C TRP A 3 27.40 0.39 3.61
N SER A 4 26.77 1.29 4.36
CA SER A 4 27.08 1.54 5.76
C SER A 4 26.70 0.35 6.65
N LYS A 5 27.21 0.33 7.88
CA LYS A 5 26.84 -0.70 8.88
C LYS A 5 25.32 -0.74 9.13
N SER A 6 24.66 0.41 9.21
CA SER A 6 23.20 0.50 9.38
C SER A 6 22.46 -0.13 8.18
N GLU A 7 22.94 0.13 6.96
CA GLU A 7 22.35 -0.40 5.73
C GLU A 7 22.47 -1.93 5.64
N HIS A 8 23.61 -2.50 6.02
CA HIS A 8 23.76 -3.95 6.13
C HIS A 8 22.83 -4.57 7.20
N ILE A 9 22.68 -3.91 8.35
CA ILE A 9 21.76 -4.37 9.40
C ILE A 9 20.32 -4.37 8.88
N LEU A 10 19.93 -3.30 8.18
CA LEU A 10 18.60 -3.16 7.61
C LEU A 10 18.33 -4.20 6.52
N TRP A 11 19.30 -4.42 5.63
CA TRP A 11 19.21 -5.47 4.61
C TRP A 11 18.92 -6.84 5.24
N ASN A 12 19.70 -7.22 6.25
CA ASN A 12 19.50 -8.47 7.00
C ASN A 12 18.16 -8.50 7.74
N GLU A 13 17.62 -7.36 8.17
CA GLU A 13 16.28 -7.29 8.75
C GLU A 13 15.18 -7.52 7.70
N ILE A 14 15.33 -6.93 6.51
CA ILE A 14 14.41 -7.12 5.39
C ILE A 14 14.41 -8.58 4.94
N GLU A 15 15.58 -9.20 4.77
CA GLU A 15 15.69 -10.62 4.42
C GLU A 15 15.04 -11.53 5.46
N ARG A 16 15.30 -11.29 6.76
CA ARG A 16 14.64 -12.06 7.83
C ARG A 16 13.12 -11.88 7.83
N TRP A 17 12.64 -10.67 7.58
CA TRP A 17 11.23 -10.40 7.47
C TRP A 17 10.60 -11.08 6.24
N MET A 18 11.30 -11.10 5.10
CA MET A 18 10.90 -11.80 3.89
C MET A 18 10.81 -13.32 4.12
N ASN A 19 11.84 -13.90 4.75
CA ASN A 19 11.91 -15.32 5.11
C ASN A 19 10.88 -15.72 6.18
N SER A 20 10.24 -14.75 6.85
CA SER A 20 9.15 -15.02 7.79
C SER A 20 7.81 -15.31 7.09
N PHE A 21 7.70 -15.04 5.79
CA PHE A 21 6.52 -15.41 5.04
C PHE A 21 6.41 -16.93 4.94
N PRO A 22 5.18 -17.49 5.01
CA PRO A 22 4.98 -18.94 4.88
C PRO A 22 5.62 -19.43 3.57
N SER A 23 6.54 -20.39 3.67
CA SER A 23 7.18 -21.01 2.51
C SER A 23 6.16 -21.78 1.68
N GLN A 24 6.13 -21.56 0.37
CA GLN A 24 5.35 -22.35 -0.58
C GLN A 24 6.14 -22.60 -1.86
N GLU A 25 5.93 -23.80 -2.43
CA GLU A 25 6.53 -24.26 -3.68
C GLU A 25 6.20 -23.29 -4.83
N GLU A 26 7.23 -22.97 -5.62
CA GLU A 26 7.27 -21.90 -6.63
C GLU A 26 6.32 -22.13 -7.82
N THR A 27 5.76 -23.32 -7.98
CA THR A 27 5.37 -23.81 -9.31
C THR A 27 3.98 -23.38 -9.80
N ASP A 28 3.11 -22.71 -9.03
CA ASP A 28 1.77 -22.41 -9.57
C ASP A 28 1.00 -21.23 -8.95
N PHE A 29 1.61 -20.03 -8.90
CA PHE A 29 0.97 -18.83 -8.33
C PHE A 29 -0.30 -18.39 -9.06
N GLN A 30 -0.31 -18.31 -10.39
CA GLN A 30 -1.51 -17.85 -11.13
C GLN A 30 -2.71 -18.74 -10.81
N ASN A 31 -2.47 -20.05 -10.70
CA ASN A 31 -3.49 -20.99 -10.29
C ASN A 31 -3.83 -20.87 -8.81
N LEU A 32 -2.90 -20.61 -7.89
CA LEU A 32 -3.19 -20.45 -6.46
C LEU A 32 -3.91 -19.13 -6.12
N TYR A 33 -3.49 -18.02 -6.72
CA TYR A 33 -4.17 -16.72 -6.62
C TYR A 33 -5.56 -16.81 -7.24
N GLY A 34 -5.65 -17.27 -8.50
CA GLY A 34 -6.93 -17.50 -9.19
C GLY A 34 -7.85 -18.41 -8.37
N LYS A 35 -7.39 -19.61 -8.00
CA LYS A 35 -8.18 -20.55 -7.17
C LYS A 35 -8.57 -19.95 -5.81
N TRP A 36 -7.73 -19.15 -5.17
CA TRP A 36 -8.09 -18.51 -3.90
C TRP A 36 -9.14 -17.43 -4.10
N VAL A 37 -8.91 -16.51 -5.02
CA VAL A 37 -9.81 -15.41 -5.36
C VAL A 37 -11.15 -16.00 -5.78
N ASP A 38 -11.16 -16.93 -6.73
CA ASP A 38 -12.36 -17.57 -7.26
C ASP A 38 -13.12 -18.33 -6.16
N LYS A 39 -12.43 -19.13 -5.34
CA LYS A 39 -13.04 -19.85 -4.22
C LYS A 39 -13.60 -18.89 -3.16
N ALA A 40 -12.93 -17.78 -2.93
CA ALA A 40 -13.39 -16.77 -1.99
C ALA A 40 -14.58 -15.98 -2.54
N PHE A 41 -14.57 -15.65 -3.83
CA PHE A 41 -15.70 -15.01 -4.52
C PHE A 41 -16.92 -15.92 -4.60
N SER A 42 -16.74 -17.19 -4.95
CA SER A 42 -17.83 -18.16 -5.04
C SER A 42 -18.50 -18.42 -3.68
N ALA A 43 -17.78 -18.19 -2.58
CA ALA A 43 -18.30 -18.32 -1.23
C ALA A 43 -19.09 -17.08 -0.75
N ILE A 44 -19.11 -15.99 -1.52
CA ILE A 44 -19.83 -14.76 -1.19
C ILE A 44 -21.27 -14.84 -1.74
N PRO A 45 -22.30 -14.61 -0.92
CA PRO A 45 -23.67 -14.49 -1.39
C PRO A 45 -23.83 -13.38 -2.45
N VAL A 46 -24.54 -13.68 -3.53
CA VAL A 46 -24.80 -12.73 -4.64
C VAL A 46 -25.39 -11.41 -4.14
N SER A 47 -26.31 -11.48 -3.17
CA SER A 47 -26.94 -10.32 -2.53
C SER A 47 -25.98 -9.37 -1.79
N LEU A 48 -24.77 -9.82 -1.47
CA LEU A 48 -23.71 -8.98 -0.88
C LEU A 48 -22.75 -8.43 -1.95
N ALA A 49 -22.56 -9.17 -3.05
CA ALA A 49 -21.67 -8.81 -4.14
C ALA A 49 -22.28 -7.72 -5.03
N GLU A 50 -23.53 -7.86 -5.45
CA GLU A 50 -24.17 -6.92 -6.40
C GLU A 50 -24.08 -5.44 -5.95
N PRO A 51 -24.44 -5.06 -4.71
CA PRO A 51 -24.36 -3.67 -4.28
C PRO A 51 -22.93 -3.12 -4.18
N PHE A 52 -21.94 -4.01 -4.08
CA PHE A 52 -20.52 -3.64 -4.09
C PHE A 52 -20.05 -3.36 -5.52
N PHE A 53 -20.38 -4.24 -6.46
CA PHE A 53 -20.01 -4.10 -7.87
C PHE A 53 -20.67 -2.88 -8.52
N GLU A 54 -21.94 -2.58 -8.18
CA GLU A 54 -22.65 -1.38 -8.63
C GLU A 54 -21.98 -0.07 -8.20
N LYS A 55 -21.22 -0.07 -7.09
CA LYS A 55 -20.49 1.11 -6.59
C LYS A 55 -19.07 1.23 -7.12
N LEU A 56 -18.55 0.23 -7.84
CA LEU A 56 -17.19 0.26 -8.35
C LEU A 56 -16.92 1.44 -9.26
N ASP A 57 -17.88 1.78 -10.11
CA ASP A 57 -17.76 2.90 -11.05
C ASP A 57 -17.64 4.23 -10.29
N SER A 58 -18.43 4.42 -9.21
CA SER A 58 -18.29 5.58 -8.33
C SER A 58 -16.92 5.62 -7.66
N TRP A 59 -16.37 4.48 -7.25
CA TRP A 59 -15.05 4.40 -6.63
C TRP A 59 -13.92 4.66 -7.62
N MET A 60 -14.08 4.21 -8.88
CA MET A 60 -13.21 4.58 -9.99
C MET A 60 -13.19 6.09 -10.21
N LEU A 61 -14.37 6.72 -10.23
CA LEU A 61 -14.48 8.17 -10.36
C LEU A 61 -13.81 8.90 -9.18
N HIS A 62 -13.94 8.38 -7.96
CA HIS A 62 -13.24 8.92 -6.81
C HIS A 62 -11.72 8.72 -6.91
N LEU A 63 -11.24 7.53 -7.30
CA LEU A 63 -9.81 7.30 -7.55
C LEU A 63 -9.26 8.27 -8.59
N HIS A 64 -9.99 8.49 -9.68
CA HIS A 64 -9.64 9.44 -10.71
C HIS A 64 -9.55 10.87 -10.15
N SER A 65 -10.52 11.29 -9.33
CA SER A 65 -10.45 12.59 -8.64
C SER A 65 -9.28 12.70 -7.67
N LEU A 66 -8.84 11.59 -7.06
CA LEU A 66 -7.69 11.57 -6.15
C LEU A 66 -6.35 11.68 -6.89
N VAL A 67 -6.23 11.03 -8.05
CA VAL A 67 -5.08 11.15 -8.94
C VAL A 67 -4.96 12.57 -9.48
N GLN A 68 -6.08 13.23 -9.76
CA GLN A 68 -6.09 14.64 -10.18
C GLN A 68 -5.94 15.62 -9.01
N GLY A 69 -6.40 15.26 -7.81
CA GLY A 69 -6.46 16.09 -6.60
C GLY A 69 -5.15 16.19 -5.81
N LEU A 70 -4.00 16.04 -6.46
CA LEU A 70 -2.65 16.05 -5.84
C LEU A 70 -2.32 17.31 -5.02
N GLN A 71 -3.15 18.36 -5.07
CA GLN A 71 -3.06 19.53 -4.19
C GLN A 71 -3.25 19.20 -2.69
N ILE A 72 -4.05 18.18 -2.33
CA ILE A 72 -4.21 17.75 -0.93
C ILE A 72 -2.94 17.04 -0.39
N GLN A 73 -1.99 16.74 -1.28
CA GLN A 73 -0.72 16.11 -0.94
C GLN A 73 0.39 17.12 -0.62
N ASP A 74 0.25 18.37 -1.04
CA ASP A 74 1.30 19.39 -0.94
C ASP A 74 1.66 19.70 0.52
N GLU A 75 0.69 19.79 1.43
CA GLU A 75 1.01 20.01 2.84
C GLU A 75 1.77 18.84 3.47
N ALA A 76 1.43 17.60 3.11
CA ALA A 76 2.10 16.43 3.65
C ALA A 76 3.53 16.35 3.12
N ARG A 77 3.70 16.64 1.82
CA ARG A 77 5.00 16.77 1.16
C ARG A 77 5.84 17.87 1.80
N GLU A 78 5.28 19.06 1.99
CA GLU A 78 5.99 20.17 2.63
C GLU A 78 6.43 19.82 4.05
N ARG A 79 5.61 19.11 4.83
CA ARG A 79 5.98 18.63 6.17
C ARG A 79 7.11 17.59 6.13
N ILE A 80 7.11 16.68 5.15
CA ILE A 80 8.19 15.71 4.95
C ILE A 80 9.49 16.47 4.62
N LEU A 81 9.46 17.37 3.63
CA LEU A 81 10.60 18.19 3.22
C LEU A 81 11.12 19.08 4.35
N LYS A 82 10.21 19.66 5.15
CA LYS A 82 10.59 20.43 6.34
C LYS A 82 11.30 19.57 7.39
N SER A 83 10.87 18.31 7.57
CA SER A 83 11.52 17.37 8.48
C SER A 83 12.88 16.93 7.94
N ALA A 84 12.99 16.73 6.62
CA ALA A 84 14.22 16.41 5.93
C ALA A 84 15.26 17.55 6.02
N ARG A 85 14.82 18.80 5.84
CA ARG A 85 15.67 20.00 5.97
C ARG A 85 16.25 20.21 7.36
N ALA A 86 15.67 19.58 8.39
CA ALA A 86 16.26 19.58 9.72
C ALA A 86 17.52 18.69 9.80
N PHE A 87 17.68 17.73 8.88
CA PHE A 87 18.86 16.88 8.75
C PHE A 87 19.83 17.40 7.68
N ASP A 88 19.30 17.82 6.53
CA ASP A 88 20.09 18.39 5.42
C ASP A 88 19.35 19.58 4.78
N PRO A 89 19.83 20.83 4.98
CA PRO A 89 19.23 22.03 4.42
C PRO A 89 19.17 22.07 2.89
N SER A 90 19.94 21.23 2.18
CA SER A 90 19.98 21.16 0.72
C SER A 90 18.83 20.35 0.09
N VAL A 91 17.92 19.83 0.91
CA VAL A 91 16.71 19.12 0.45
C VAL A 91 15.61 20.11 0.05
N TYR A 92 15.37 20.26 -1.25
CA TYR A 92 14.35 21.15 -1.81
C TYR A 92 13.20 20.39 -2.49
N SER A 93 13.49 19.18 -2.97
CA SER A 93 12.58 18.30 -3.71
C SER A 93 12.46 16.93 -3.04
N MET A 94 11.51 16.10 -3.49
CA MET A 94 11.39 14.74 -2.94
C MET A 94 12.55 13.87 -3.42
N GLU A 95 13.05 14.11 -4.61
CA GLU A 95 14.22 13.46 -5.18
C GLU A 95 15.46 13.69 -4.30
N ASP A 96 15.60 14.89 -3.73
CA ASP A 96 16.67 15.22 -2.79
C ASP A 96 16.63 14.41 -1.49
N MET A 97 15.50 13.78 -1.15
CA MET A 97 15.41 12.90 0.02
C MET A 97 16.46 11.78 -0.05
N ARG A 98 16.86 11.37 -1.26
CA ARG A 98 17.88 10.35 -1.47
C ARG A 98 19.28 10.73 -0.95
N LYS A 99 19.51 12.02 -0.64
CA LYS A 99 20.75 12.51 0.00
C LYS A 99 20.84 12.12 1.48
N LEU A 100 19.69 11.86 2.12
CA LEU A 100 19.63 11.49 3.52
C LEU A 100 20.06 10.03 3.71
N THR A 101 20.52 9.72 4.92
CA THR A 101 20.82 8.34 5.29
C THR A 101 19.53 7.53 5.47
N ILE A 102 19.64 6.21 5.33
CA ILE A 102 18.50 5.31 5.52
C ILE A 102 17.85 5.44 6.91
N ASP A 103 18.64 5.73 7.94
CA ASP A 103 18.17 5.93 9.31
C ASP A 103 17.33 7.22 9.43
N GLN A 104 17.76 8.30 8.76
CA GLN A 104 17.02 9.56 8.69
C GLN A 104 15.71 9.39 7.91
N LEU A 105 15.75 8.68 6.79
CA LEU A 105 14.56 8.37 5.98
C LEU A 105 13.55 7.54 6.76
N SER A 106 14.02 6.48 7.44
CA SER A 106 13.18 5.63 8.28
C SER A 106 12.56 6.42 9.43
N TYR A 107 13.32 7.29 10.09
CA TYR A 107 12.81 8.18 11.14
C TYR A 107 11.69 9.11 10.64
N ILE A 108 11.87 9.71 9.47
CA ILE A 108 10.86 10.59 8.87
C ILE A 108 9.61 9.77 8.52
N ALA A 109 9.78 8.60 7.90
CA ALA A 109 8.69 7.70 7.53
C ALA A 109 7.86 7.31 8.76
N ASP A 110 8.52 6.86 9.83
CA ASP A 110 7.89 6.44 11.09
C ASP A 110 7.07 7.56 11.74
N ARG A 111 7.58 8.80 11.70
CA ARG A 111 6.91 9.98 12.26
C ARG A 111 5.61 10.31 11.53
N HIS A 112 5.58 10.16 10.21
CA HIS A 112 4.37 10.37 9.41
C HIS A 112 3.40 9.20 9.51
N ILE A 113 3.90 7.96 9.52
CA ILE A 113 3.12 6.72 9.71
C ILE A 113 2.41 6.73 11.08
N SER A 114 3.11 7.13 12.15
CA SER A 114 2.57 7.12 13.51
C SER A 114 1.45 8.14 13.75
N ARG A 115 1.45 9.26 13.01
CA ARG A 115 0.33 10.22 13.01
C ARG A 115 -0.89 9.68 12.27
N HIS A 116 -0.71 8.95 11.17
CA HIS A 116 -1.83 8.33 10.44
C HIS A 116 -2.51 7.20 11.24
N LYS A 117 -1.79 6.52 12.14
CA LYS A 117 -2.37 5.52 13.07
C LYS A 117 -3.47 6.12 13.96
N LEU A 118 -3.38 7.39 14.37
CA LEU A 118 -4.37 8.05 15.23
C LEU A 118 -5.71 8.30 14.52
N TYR A 119 -5.70 8.60 13.20
CA TYR A 119 -6.94 8.82 12.44
C TYR A 119 -7.79 7.56 12.32
N SER A 120 -7.17 6.38 12.21
CA SER A 120 -7.88 5.10 12.16
C SER A 120 -8.61 4.73 13.47
N LEU A 121 -8.20 5.31 14.60
CA LEU A 121 -8.83 5.11 15.91
C LEU A 121 -10.06 6.01 16.10
N VAL A 122 -10.01 7.24 15.58
CA VAL A 122 -11.12 8.21 15.69
C VAL A 122 -12.31 7.79 14.81
N GLN A 123 -12.06 7.30 13.60
CA GLN A 123 -13.12 6.88 12.67
C GLN A 123 -13.86 5.62 13.12
N GLY A 124 -13.23 4.77 13.93
CA GLY A 124 -13.84 3.56 14.49
C GLY A 124 -14.86 3.81 15.61
N GLY A 125 -14.94 5.03 16.17
CA GLY A 125 -15.85 5.36 17.28
C GLY A 125 -17.26 5.81 16.87
N MET A 126 -17.47 6.23 15.62
CA MET A 126 -18.76 6.77 15.14
C MET A 126 -19.68 5.73 14.47
N THR A 127 -19.21 4.50 14.26
CA THR A 127 -19.88 3.43 13.48
C THR A 127 -20.91 2.60 14.27
N GLY A 128 -21.24 3.02 15.49
CA GLY A 128 -22.10 2.29 16.44
C GLY A 128 -23.62 2.42 16.28
N SER A 129 -24.14 3.14 15.27
CA SER A 129 -25.59 3.47 15.20
C SER A 129 -26.47 2.45 14.45
N GLY A 130 -25.96 1.26 14.14
CA GLY A 130 -26.81 0.10 13.78
C GLY A 130 -27.58 0.21 12.45
N LYS A 131 -27.23 1.14 11.55
CA LYS A 131 -27.82 1.19 10.20
C LYS A 131 -26.90 0.55 9.17
N SER A 132 -27.47 -0.37 8.37
CA SER A 132 -26.84 -1.17 7.31
C SER A 132 -26.10 -0.37 6.21
N VAL A 133 -26.16 0.96 6.24
CA VAL A 133 -25.62 1.86 5.21
C VAL A 133 -24.11 2.17 5.39
N PHE A 134 -23.51 1.80 6.53
CA PHE A 134 -22.13 2.22 6.87
C PHE A 134 -20.98 1.32 6.39
N LEU A 135 -21.26 0.10 5.92
CA LEU A 135 -20.21 -0.83 5.47
C LEU A 135 -19.48 -0.34 4.20
N THR A 136 -20.11 0.51 3.38
CA THR A 136 -19.50 1.00 2.12
C THR A 136 -18.66 2.27 2.29
N SER A 137 -18.90 3.09 3.32
CA SER A 137 -18.14 4.33 3.56
C SER A 137 -16.80 4.07 4.27
N ASP A 138 -16.80 3.14 5.23
CA ASP A 138 -15.61 2.75 5.98
C ASP A 138 -14.55 2.10 5.07
N PHE A 139 -14.99 1.38 4.05
CA PHE A 139 -14.11 0.71 3.10
C PHE A 139 -13.33 1.70 2.22
N LEU A 140 -14.02 2.63 1.55
CA LEU A 140 -13.39 3.64 0.72
C LEU A 140 -12.40 4.47 1.53
N THR A 141 -12.81 4.86 2.73
CA THR A 141 -11.98 5.70 3.59
C THR A 141 -10.74 4.94 4.06
N LEU A 142 -10.88 3.67 4.45
CA LEU A 142 -9.76 2.84 4.88
C LEU A 142 -8.79 2.56 3.73
N THR A 143 -9.30 2.28 2.53
CA THR A 143 -8.52 2.12 1.30
C THR A 143 -7.74 3.39 1.00
N PHE A 144 -8.41 4.54 1.03
CA PHE A 144 -7.81 5.84 0.76
C PHE A 144 -6.70 6.18 1.75
N ILE A 145 -6.97 6.04 3.05
CA ILE A 145 -5.98 6.34 4.11
C ILE A 145 -4.74 5.46 3.95
N ASN A 146 -4.92 4.16 3.67
CA ASN A 146 -3.81 3.25 3.54
C ASN A 146 -3.00 3.47 2.27
N LEU A 147 -3.66 3.66 1.13
CA LEU A 147 -2.99 4.00 -0.13
C LEU A 147 -2.18 5.29 0.01
N ARG A 148 -2.77 6.32 0.63
CA ARG A 148 -2.06 7.57 0.93
C ARG A 148 -0.85 7.35 1.82
N SER A 149 -0.96 6.47 2.81
CA SER A 149 0.17 6.12 3.67
C SER A 149 1.31 5.50 2.86
N VAL A 150 1.01 4.55 1.97
CA VAL A 150 2.01 3.95 1.05
C VAL A 150 2.67 5.00 0.15
N GLN A 151 1.89 5.90 -0.43
CA GLN A 151 2.40 6.98 -1.28
C GLN A 151 3.33 7.93 -0.50
N LEU A 152 2.98 8.30 0.73
CA LEU A 152 3.83 9.16 1.57
C LEU A 152 5.12 8.46 2.01
N THR A 153 5.05 7.14 2.26
CA THR A 153 6.25 6.33 2.48
C THR A 153 7.14 6.38 1.23
N ALA A 154 6.59 6.15 0.03
CA ALA A 154 7.32 6.25 -1.23
C ALA A 154 8.04 7.60 -1.37
N SER A 155 7.31 8.70 -1.19
CA SER A 155 7.88 10.05 -1.29
C SER A 155 8.95 10.33 -0.24
N THR A 156 8.81 9.75 0.96
CA THR A 156 9.84 9.88 1.99
C THR A 156 11.17 9.28 1.55
N TYR A 157 11.15 8.15 0.84
CA TYR A 157 12.35 7.54 0.25
C TYR A 157 12.75 8.15 -1.12
N GLY A 158 12.14 9.28 -1.48
CA GLY A 158 12.46 10.04 -2.69
C GLY A 158 11.88 9.51 -3.98
N TYR A 159 10.76 8.79 -3.91
CA TYR A 159 9.98 8.36 -5.06
C TYR A 159 8.76 9.28 -5.24
N ASP A 160 8.80 10.15 -6.27
CA ASP A 160 7.72 11.11 -6.52
C ASP A 160 6.51 10.43 -7.17
N ILE A 161 5.42 10.30 -6.42
CA ILE A 161 4.18 9.66 -6.88
C ILE A 161 3.45 10.46 -7.97
N ARG A 162 3.89 11.69 -8.28
CA ARG A 162 3.45 12.43 -9.47
C ARG A 162 3.90 11.74 -10.76
N GLN A 163 4.95 10.91 -10.69
CA GLN A 163 5.34 10.06 -11.80
C GLN A 163 4.36 8.88 -11.91
N PRO A 164 3.75 8.63 -13.09
CA PRO A 164 2.78 7.54 -13.28
C PRO A 164 3.28 6.19 -12.78
N PHE A 165 4.55 5.90 -13.02
CA PHE A 165 5.20 4.68 -12.56
C PHE A 165 5.21 4.50 -11.03
N GLU A 166 5.53 5.57 -10.29
CA GLU A 166 5.58 5.54 -8.83
C GLU A 166 4.18 5.43 -8.22
N MET A 167 3.18 5.97 -8.91
CA MET A 167 1.77 5.76 -8.57
C MET A 167 1.35 4.29 -8.76
N ILE A 168 1.68 3.66 -9.90
CA ILE A 168 1.45 2.22 -10.14
C ILE A 168 2.11 1.41 -9.03
N THR A 169 3.40 1.69 -8.79
CA THR A 169 4.19 0.97 -7.81
C THR A 169 3.54 1.07 -6.43
N SER A 170 3.08 2.26 -6.02
CA SER A 170 2.38 2.45 -4.75
C SER A 170 1.08 1.64 -4.66
N LEU A 171 0.33 1.50 -5.76
CA LEU A 171 -0.87 0.66 -5.81
C LEU A 171 -0.54 -0.83 -5.73
N LYS A 172 0.48 -1.29 -6.46
CA LYS A 172 0.96 -2.68 -6.39
C LYS A 172 1.48 -3.02 -4.99
N VAL A 173 2.19 -2.11 -4.33
CA VAL A 173 2.64 -2.25 -2.94
C VAL A 173 1.45 -2.34 -1.98
N PHE A 174 0.46 -1.48 -2.14
CA PHE A 174 -0.77 -1.55 -1.33
C PHE A 174 -1.52 -2.87 -1.58
N HIS A 175 -1.57 -3.34 -2.83
CA HIS A 175 -2.15 -4.62 -3.21
C HIS A 175 -1.45 -5.78 -2.52
N ALA A 176 -0.14 -5.88 -2.69
CA ALA A 176 0.69 -6.89 -2.06
C ALA A 176 0.50 -6.90 -0.54
N ALA A 177 0.46 -5.72 0.10
CA ALA A 177 0.25 -5.62 1.54
C ALA A 177 -1.16 -6.02 2.00
N SER A 178 -2.16 -5.93 1.12
CA SER A 178 -3.55 -6.30 1.40
C SER A 178 -3.81 -7.81 1.33
N LEU A 179 -2.96 -8.54 0.61
CA LEU A 179 -3.08 -9.97 0.37
C LEU A 179 -2.97 -10.80 1.66
N PRO A 180 -3.58 -12.00 1.69
CA PRO A 180 -3.35 -13.00 2.74
C PRO A 180 -1.87 -13.35 2.90
N ALA A 181 -1.47 -13.72 4.12
CA ALA A 181 -0.06 -13.96 4.46
C ALA A 181 0.67 -14.92 3.50
N ARG A 182 -0.02 -15.96 3.03
CA ARG A 182 0.50 -16.96 2.09
C ARG A 182 0.80 -16.44 0.67
N LEU A 183 0.21 -15.32 0.27
CA LEU A 183 0.39 -14.73 -1.06
C LEU A 183 1.37 -13.54 -1.07
N ARG A 184 1.76 -13.05 0.12
CA ARG A 184 2.63 -11.88 0.24
C ARG A 184 4.07 -12.15 -0.21
N ALA A 185 4.58 -13.36 -0.05
CA ALA A 185 5.92 -13.73 -0.52
C ALA A 185 6.03 -13.58 -2.04
N TYR A 186 5.06 -14.13 -2.77
CA TYR A 186 5.00 -13.97 -4.21
C TYR A 186 4.89 -12.50 -4.63
N ALA A 187 3.94 -11.76 -4.03
CA ALA A 187 3.73 -10.37 -4.40
C ALA A 187 4.93 -9.48 -4.06
N TRP A 188 5.70 -9.84 -3.03
CA TRP A 188 7.00 -9.24 -2.75
C TRP A 188 8.00 -9.52 -3.87
N ASN A 189 8.17 -10.78 -4.26
CA ASN A 189 9.09 -11.17 -5.33
C ASN A 189 8.75 -10.49 -6.66
N GLU A 190 7.47 -10.45 -7.05
CA GLU A 190 7.02 -9.76 -8.26
C GLU A 190 7.38 -8.26 -8.23
N LEU A 191 7.17 -7.61 -7.09
CA LEU A 191 7.51 -6.21 -6.89
C LEU A 191 9.02 -5.96 -6.92
N THR A 192 9.83 -6.82 -6.31
CA THR A 192 11.28 -6.68 -6.31
C THR A 192 11.88 -7.01 -7.67
N ASP A 193 11.37 -8.03 -8.37
CA ASP A 193 11.77 -8.39 -9.73
C ASP A 193 11.51 -7.24 -10.70
N GLU A 194 10.35 -6.57 -10.60
CA GLU A 194 10.03 -5.40 -11.43
C GLU A 194 11.02 -4.23 -11.20
N ILE A 195 11.50 -4.05 -9.97
CA ILE A 195 12.49 -3.01 -9.63
C ILE A 195 13.89 -3.40 -10.09
N GLU A 196 14.26 -4.66 -9.91
CA GLU A 196 15.59 -5.15 -10.23
C GLU A 196 15.79 -5.23 -11.73
N ASN A 197 14.79 -5.74 -12.45
CA ASN A 197 14.78 -5.93 -13.89
C ASN A 197 14.32 -4.68 -14.68
N ARG A 198 14.45 -3.48 -14.11
CA ARG A 198 14.21 -2.18 -14.77
C ARG A 198 14.96 -1.97 -16.09
N ASN A 199 15.93 -2.83 -16.42
CA ASN A 199 16.60 -2.87 -17.73
C ASN A 199 15.79 -3.63 -18.81
N SER A 200 14.70 -4.31 -18.48
CA SER A 200 13.80 -4.91 -19.46
C SER A 200 12.83 -3.85 -20.00
N LYS A 201 13.26 -3.29 -21.11
CA LYS A 201 12.65 -2.33 -22.06
C LYS A 201 11.17 -2.56 -22.48
N TYR A 202 10.38 -3.38 -21.82
CA TYR A 202 9.10 -3.87 -22.36
C TYR A 202 7.83 -3.17 -21.87
N PHE A 203 7.92 -2.10 -21.07
CA PHE A 203 6.74 -1.31 -20.67
C PHE A 203 6.84 0.19 -20.97
N TYR A 204 7.90 0.66 -21.65
CA TYR A 204 8.24 2.08 -21.76
C TYR A 204 8.51 2.62 -23.17
N GLU A 205 8.12 1.91 -24.22
CA GLU A 205 7.95 2.51 -25.56
C GLU A 205 6.51 2.98 -25.71
N GLY A 206 6.15 4.11 -25.10
CA GLY A 206 4.78 4.62 -25.21
C GLY A 206 4.47 5.93 -24.48
N ILE A 207 5.47 6.73 -24.13
CA ILE A 207 5.30 7.95 -23.31
C ILE A 207 4.42 9.03 -23.99
N GLU A 208 4.05 8.87 -25.26
CA GLU A 208 3.18 9.83 -25.97
C GLU A 208 1.66 9.50 -25.95
N GLN A 209 1.22 8.40 -25.34
CA GLN A 209 -0.23 8.09 -25.22
C GLN A 209 -0.74 7.81 -23.79
N ILE A 210 0.12 7.86 -22.77
CA ILE A 210 -0.20 7.42 -21.40
C ILE A 210 -0.68 8.60 -20.54
N LEU A 211 -1.76 9.26 -20.97
CA LEU A 211 -2.57 10.17 -20.13
C LEU A 211 -3.96 9.58 -19.84
N ASP A 212 -4.12 8.27 -20.02
CA ASP A 212 -5.38 7.60 -19.80
C ASP A 212 -5.38 6.87 -18.47
N TYR A 213 -6.16 7.34 -17.51
CA TYR A 213 -6.30 6.75 -16.17
C TYR A 213 -6.75 5.28 -16.17
N ARG A 214 -7.16 4.74 -17.32
CA ARG A 214 -7.51 3.32 -17.54
C ARG A 214 -6.41 2.34 -17.11
N TRP A 215 -5.12 2.71 -17.08
CA TRP A 215 -4.07 1.82 -16.57
C TRP A 215 -4.14 1.58 -15.05
N LEU A 216 -4.79 2.46 -14.29
CA LEU A 216 -5.01 2.32 -12.85
C LEU A 216 -6.19 1.40 -12.51
N GLU A 217 -7.10 1.23 -13.47
CA GLU A 217 -8.39 0.60 -13.27
C GLU A 217 -8.25 -0.86 -12.87
N GLU A 218 -7.44 -1.62 -13.59
CA GLU A 218 -7.27 -3.06 -13.35
C GLU A 218 -6.57 -3.39 -12.02
N PRO A 219 -5.42 -2.79 -11.66
CA PRO A 219 -4.80 -3.00 -10.35
C PRO A 219 -5.72 -2.62 -9.20
N PHE A 220 -6.48 -1.53 -9.35
CA PHE A 220 -7.41 -1.10 -8.31
C PHE A 220 -8.62 -2.03 -8.22
N LYS A 221 -9.21 -2.50 -9.33
CA LYS A 221 -10.27 -3.52 -9.26
C LYS A 221 -9.81 -4.77 -8.53
N GLN A 222 -8.58 -5.24 -8.77
CA GLN A 222 -8.02 -6.40 -8.08
C GLN A 222 -7.85 -6.14 -6.57
N LEU A 223 -7.33 -4.96 -6.21
CA LEU A 223 -7.29 -4.45 -4.84
C LEU A 223 -8.65 -4.50 -4.14
N LEU A 224 -9.67 -3.94 -4.79
CA LEU A 224 -11.02 -3.90 -4.24
C LEU A 224 -11.59 -5.30 -4.06
N LYS A 225 -11.35 -6.20 -5.02
CA LYS A 225 -11.78 -7.59 -4.97
C LYS A 225 -11.19 -8.33 -3.76
N VAL A 226 -9.86 -8.26 -3.58
CA VAL A 226 -9.15 -8.87 -2.45
C VAL A 226 -9.65 -8.32 -1.11
N PHE A 227 -9.86 -7.01 -1.04
CA PHE A 227 -10.31 -6.36 0.17
C PHE A 227 -11.76 -6.74 0.54
N PHE A 228 -12.65 -6.79 -0.45
CA PHE A 228 -14.03 -7.20 -0.26
C PHE A 228 -14.16 -8.62 0.30
N ILE A 229 -13.39 -9.56 -0.26
CA ILE A 229 -13.26 -10.93 0.26
C ILE A 229 -12.93 -10.91 1.76
N ARG A 230 -11.97 -10.07 2.15
CA ARG A 230 -11.51 -9.99 3.54
C ARG A 230 -12.57 -9.44 4.49
N LEU A 231 -13.33 -8.43 4.08
CA LEU A 231 -14.43 -7.88 4.88
C LEU A 231 -15.50 -8.93 5.18
N ILE A 232 -15.82 -9.77 4.20
CA ILE A 232 -16.87 -10.79 4.35
C ILE A 232 -16.37 -11.99 5.13
N HIS A 233 -15.14 -12.45 4.85
CA HIS A 233 -14.58 -13.62 5.54
C HIS A 233 -14.46 -13.39 7.07
N ASN A 234 -14.22 -12.15 7.50
CA ASN A 234 -14.09 -11.81 8.90
C ASN A 234 -15.43 -11.59 9.64
N LYS A 235 -16.59 -11.69 8.96
CA LYS A 235 -17.91 -11.60 9.62
C LYS A 235 -18.35 -12.89 10.31
N ASN A 236 -17.81 -14.06 9.93
CA ASN A 236 -18.20 -15.34 10.53
C ASN A 236 -17.70 -15.53 11.98
N THR A 237 -16.73 -14.74 12.43
CA THR A 237 -16.27 -14.67 13.83
C THR A 237 -17.11 -13.72 14.70
N ALA A 238 -18.06 -12.97 14.11
CA ALA A 238 -18.89 -11.98 14.81
C ALA A 238 -20.26 -12.52 15.26
N LYS A 239 -20.43 -13.84 15.42
CA LYS A 239 -21.59 -14.41 16.13
C LYS A 239 -21.40 -14.24 17.66
N LYS A 240 -21.62 -13.03 18.17
CA LYS A 240 -22.22 -12.68 19.49
C LYS A 240 -21.94 -11.21 19.86
N SER A 241 -23.04 -10.46 20.07
CA SER A 241 -23.25 -9.30 20.95
C SER A 241 -22.28 -8.10 20.91
N SER A 242 -22.82 -6.89 20.67
CA SER A 242 -22.46 -5.52 21.14
C SER A 242 -20.99 -5.07 21.39
N LEU A 243 -19.99 -5.91 21.14
CA LEU A 243 -18.54 -5.64 21.20
C LEU A 243 -17.98 -5.27 19.81
N SER A 244 -18.86 -4.83 18.91
CA SER A 244 -18.58 -4.70 17.48
C SER A 244 -17.68 -3.50 17.14
N ILE A 245 -17.73 -2.43 17.92
CA ILE A 245 -17.04 -1.17 17.64
C ILE A 245 -15.53 -1.28 17.94
N ALA A 246 -15.18 -1.73 19.15
CA ALA A 246 -13.79 -1.91 19.56
C ALA A 246 -13.06 -2.96 18.71
N LEU A 247 -13.76 -4.04 18.33
CA LEU A 247 -13.22 -5.08 17.44
C LEU A 247 -12.97 -4.54 16.02
N SER A 248 -13.89 -3.75 15.46
CA SER A 248 -13.74 -3.17 14.11
C SER A 248 -12.58 -2.17 14.05
N ALA A 249 -12.43 -1.32 15.06
CA ALA A 249 -11.29 -0.41 15.18
C ALA A 249 -9.96 -1.17 15.30
N CYS A 250 -9.92 -2.26 16.06
CA CYS A 250 -8.74 -3.12 16.19
C CYS A 250 -8.35 -3.79 14.86
N ILE A 251 -9.34 -4.29 14.11
CA ILE A 251 -9.12 -4.89 12.78
C ILE A 251 -8.54 -3.87 11.80
N ASN A 252 -9.11 -2.67 11.75
CA ASN A 252 -8.64 -1.59 10.88
C ASN A 252 -7.23 -1.14 11.26
N TYR A 253 -6.96 -0.99 12.56
CA TYR A 253 -5.62 -0.66 13.06
C TYR A 253 -4.58 -1.73 12.68
N GLN A 254 -4.90 -3.02 12.87
CA GLN A 254 -4.01 -4.10 12.49
C GLN A 254 -3.77 -4.16 10.98
N PHE A 255 -4.80 -3.88 10.17
CA PHE A 255 -4.66 -3.78 8.73
C PHE A 255 -3.69 -2.65 8.36
N SER A 256 -3.93 -1.43 8.85
CA SER A 256 -3.09 -0.29 8.53
C SER A 256 -1.65 -0.46 9.01
N ARG A 257 -1.44 -1.09 10.17
CA ARG A 257 -0.10 -1.45 10.65
C ARG A 257 0.62 -2.41 9.69
N LYS A 258 -0.08 -3.41 9.16
CA LYS A 258 0.49 -4.37 8.19
C LYS A 258 0.84 -3.69 6.87
N VAL A 259 -0.04 -2.81 6.38
CA VAL A 259 0.21 -2.03 5.15
C VAL A 259 1.44 -1.16 5.31
N ASN A 260 1.53 -0.40 6.40
CA ASN A 260 2.65 0.50 6.64
C ASN A 260 3.97 -0.26 6.78
N GLN A 261 4.00 -1.37 7.51
CA GLN A 261 5.20 -2.19 7.65
C GLN A 261 5.65 -2.76 6.31
N PHE A 262 4.72 -3.25 5.48
CA PHE A 262 5.06 -3.78 4.16
C PHE A 262 5.62 -2.69 3.24
N ALA A 263 4.95 -1.54 3.17
CA ALA A 263 5.40 -0.41 2.36
C ALA A 263 6.76 0.13 2.81
N GLU A 264 6.97 0.26 4.11
CA GLU A 264 8.26 0.68 4.66
C GLU A 264 9.37 -0.28 4.27
N LYS A 265 9.19 -1.60 4.49
CA LYS A 265 10.19 -2.60 4.12
C LYS A 265 10.48 -2.59 2.62
N PHE A 266 9.45 -2.45 1.80
CA PHE A 266 9.59 -2.37 0.35
C PHE A 266 10.40 -1.15 -0.11
N TYR A 267 10.09 0.04 0.40
CA TYR A 267 10.81 1.25 -0.02
C TYR A 267 12.22 1.34 0.59
N GLN A 268 12.44 0.76 1.77
CA GLN A 268 13.78 0.53 2.31
C GLN A 268 14.60 -0.39 1.40
N TYR A 269 14.03 -1.53 1.00
CA TYR A 269 14.64 -2.47 0.06
C TYR A 269 15.02 -1.77 -1.24
N ARG A 270 14.05 -1.11 -1.85
CA ARG A 270 14.22 -0.39 -3.11
C ARG A 270 15.30 0.68 -3.02
N PHE A 271 15.33 1.45 -1.93
CA PHE A 271 16.37 2.45 -1.71
C PHE A 271 17.78 1.83 -1.67
N LEU A 272 17.95 0.70 -0.98
CA LEU A 272 19.23 0.00 -0.92
C LEU A 272 19.66 -0.54 -2.29
N VAL A 273 18.72 -1.11 -3.05
CA VAL A 273 18.96 -1.61 -4.42
C VAL A 273 19.31 -0.47 -5.37
N ASP A 274 18.55 0.62 -5.38
CA ASP A 274 18.84 1.80 -6.22
C ASP A 274 20.23 2.37 -5.87
N LYS A 275 20.54 2.50 -4.57
CA LYS A 275 21.86 2.96 -4.11
C LYS A 275 23.00 2.07 -4.58
N GLN A 276 22.78 0.76 -4.64
CA GLN A 276 23.79 -0.19 -5.13
C GLN A 276 23.98 -0.12 -6.66
N LYS A 277 22.94 0.25 -7.41
CA LYS A 277 22.97 0.37 -8.87
C LYS A 277 23.57 1.69 -9.38
N ASP A 278 23.47 2.75 -8.58
CA ASP A 278 24.06 4.07 -8.87
C ASP A 278 25.59 4.10 -8.64
N GLU A 279 26.20 2.93 -8.35
CA GLU A 279 27.64 2.70 -8.21
C GLU A 279 28.25 2.05 -9.45
#